data_AF-A0A0D5LVK9-F1
#
_entry.id   AF-A0A0D5LVK9-F1
#
_cell.length_a   1.000
_cell.length_b   1.000
_cell.length_c   1.000
_cell.angle_alpha   90.00
_cell.angle_beta   90.00
_cell.angle_gamma   90.00
#
_symmetry.space_group_name_H-M   'P 1'
#
loop_
_entity.id
_entity.type
_entity.pdbx_description
1 polymer ?
#
loop_
_entity_poly.entity_id
_entity_poly.type
_entity_poly.pdbx_seq_one_letter_code
_entity_poly.pdbx_strand_id
1 'polypeptide(L)'
;MRALLTFILFVVTAPAALAWSFEDHPQPVRSEMTFEEWEFVTSELEYNPRIPDCGDYLRGHYEIYEKRYPAYAQEGPPDERYALWRAYIQTDSAFDNLNTCMTLPYVMEMFRLAKGELVQSDLRYCGQFSREPETEREAEFAALMDRLQEAAQRGSEAALLSFLVTDNGEGMTPLNPDVLFYLRLSLTGTQTANEQRLFDDDFIYWYRAWNQDNLAAQLSPERRRFVEQAVRDRDLAAVLATTGPCGDMGWRPPTPE
;
A
#
# COMPACT_ATOMS: atom_id res chain seq x y z
N MET A 1 -3.47 -58.56 12.26
CA MET A 1 -4.03 -57.28 11.76
C MET A 1 -2.89 -56.29 11.64
N ARG A 2 -2.45 -55.95 10.41
CA ARG A 2 -1.48 -54.89 10.15
C ARG A 2 -2.24 -53.75 9.49
N ALA A 3 -2.37 -52.62 10.19
CA ALA A 3 -2.95 -51.40 9.65
C ALA A 3 -1.90 -50.73 8.75
N LEU A 4 -2.21 -50.57 7.47
CA LEU A 4 -1.45 -49.76 6.52
C LEU A 4 -1.79 -48.29 6.82
N LEU A 5 -0.82 -47.53 7.30
CA LEU A 5 -0.90 -46.07 7.30
C LEU A 5 -0.56 -45.57 5.89
N THR A 6 -1.56 -45.07 5.18
CA THR A 6 -1.36 -44.33 3.93
C THR A 6 -0.96 -42.89 4.28
N PHE A 7 0.32 -42.56 4.09
CA PHE A 7 0.80 -41.18 4.13
C PHE A 7 0.36 -40.49 2.83
N ILE A 8 -0.62 -39.60 2.90
CA ILE A 8 -0.97 -38.71 1.79
C ILE A 8 0.07 -37.58 1.80
N LEU A 9 0.99 -37.62 0.85
CA LEU A 9 1.94 -36.55 0.58
C LEU A 9 1.17 -35.41 -0.11
N PHE A 10 0.84 -34.34 0.62
CA PHE A 10 0.41 -33.10 -0.01
C PHE A 10 1.64 -32.44 -0.64
N VAL A 11 1.77 -32.56 -1.96
CA VAL A 11 2.71 -31.74 -2.73
C VAL A 11 2.11 -30.34 -2.75
N VAL A 12 2.65 -29.46 -1.91
CA VAL A 12 2.41 -28.02 -2.02
C VAL A 12 3.13 -27.57 -3.29
N THR A 13 2.43 -27.55 -4.42
CA THR A 13 2.91 -26.89 -5.63
C THR A 13 2.92 -25.40 -5.34
N ALA A 14 4.11 -24.83 -5.08
CA ALA A 14 4.29 -23.39 -5.18
C ALA A 14 3.82 -22.97 -6.59
N PRO A 15 3.04 -21.88 -6.73
CA PRO A 15 2.68 -21.38 -8.05
C PRO A 15 3.98 -21.17 -8.83
N ALA A 16 4.07 -21.77 -10.01
CA ALA A 16 5.21 -21.55 -10.88
C ALA A 16 5.25 -20.06 -11.17
N ALA A 17 6.26 -19.37 -10.65
CA ALA A 17 6.51 -17.99 -11.03
C ALA A 17 6.58 -17.98 -12.57
N LEU A 18 5.67 -17.23 -13.18
CA LEU A 18 5.62 -17.06 -14.63
C LEU A 18 7.01 -16.66 -15.12
N ALA A 19 7.48 -17.26 -16.22
CA ALA A 19 8.82 -17.03 -16.76
C ALA A 19 8.86 -15.72 -17.57
N TRP A 20 8.21 -14.68 -17.06
CA TRP A 20 7.98 -13.42 -17.73
C TRP A 20 8.94 -12.34 -17.21
N SER A 21 9.53 -11.58 -18.13
CA SER A 21 10.43 -10.47 -17.81
C SER A 21 9.72 -9.15 -18.10
N PHE A 22 9.36 -8.41 -17.05
CA PHE A 22 8.80 -7.06 -17.18
C PHE A 22 9.85 -6.01 -17.57
N GLU A 23 11.15 -6.29 -17.38
CA GLU A 23 12.23 -5.41 -17.83
C GLU A 23 12.34 -5.41 -19.35
N ASP A 24 12.22 -6.59 -19.98
CA ASP A 24 12.24 -6.73 -21.44
C ASP A 24 10.89 -6.38 -22.09
N HIS A 25 9.81 -6.40 -21.30
CA HIS A 25 8.45 -6.15 -21.74
C HIS A 25 7.76 -5.15 -20.79
N PRO A 26 8.21 -3.89 -20.73
CA PRO A 26 7.66 -2.93 -19.78
C PRO A 26 6.23 -2.54 -20.12
N GLN A 27 5.49 -2.11 -19.11
CA GLN A 27 4.22 -1.43 -19.35
C GLN A 27 4.49 -0.16 -20.16
N PRO A 28 3.77 0.09 -21.27
CA PRO A 28 3.97 1.30 -22.04
C PRO A 28 3.69 2.55 -21.20
N VAL A 29 4.65 3.46 -21.14
CA VAL A 29 4.40 4.79 -20.57
C VAL A 29 3.54 5.61 -21.54
N ARG A 30 2.99 6.72 -21.06
CA ARG A 30 2.08 7.58 -21.87
C ARG A 30 2.64 7.94 -23.25
N SER A 31 3.93 8.24 -23.34
CA SER A 31 4.57 8.63 -24.62
C SER A 31 4.73 7.48 -25.62
N GLU A 32 4.57 6.23 -25.17
CA GLU A 32 4.71 5.02 -25.97
C GLU A 32 3.37 4.42 -26.39
N MET A 33 2.27 4.92 -25.84
CA MET A 33 0.90 4.55 -26.22
C MET A 33 0.51 5.22 -27.54
N THR A 34 -0.27 4.53 -28.36
CA THR A 34 -0.96 5.17 -29.49
C THR A 34 -2.07 6.08 -28.97
N PHE A 35 -2.59 6.96 -29.84
CA PHE A 35 -3.72 7.80 -29.49
C PHE A 35 -4.94 6.96 -29.11
N GLU A 36 -5.21 5.86 -29.83
CA GLU A 36 -6.34 4.97 -29.59
C GLU A 36 -6.20 4.19 -28.28
N GLU A 37 -4.98 3.77 -27.92
CA GLU A 37 -4.72 3.13 -26.63
C GLU A 37 -4.88 4.11 -25.48
N TRP A 38 -4.38 5.34 -25.64
CA TRP A 38 -4.57 6.39 -24.64
C TRP A 38 -6.04 6.76 -24.49
N GLU A 39 -6.75 6.92 -25.61
CA GLU A 39 -8.18 7.15 -25.62
C GLU A 39 -8.90 5.97 -24.96
N PHE A 40 -8.56 4.72 -25.25
CA PHE A 40 -9.17 3.55 -24.59
C PHE A 40 -9.08 3.63 -23.05
N VAL A 41 -7.92 3.94 -22.47
CA VAL A 41 -7.77 4.03 -21.01
C VAL A 41 -8.27 5.33 -20.40
N THR A 42 -8.61 6.35 -21.20
CA THR A 42 -9.07 7.66 -20.68
C THR A 42 -10.48 8.08 -21.12
N SER A 43 -11.03 7.43 -22.14
CA SER A 43 -12.38 7.65 -22.69
C SER A 43 -13.43 6.82 -22.00
N GLU A 44 -13.05 5.70 -21.36
CA GLU A 44 -13.84 5.11 -20.28
C GLU A 44 -14.02 6.22 -19.22
N LEU A 45 -15.25 6.74 -19.11
CA LEU A 45 -15.67 7.89 -18.29
C LEU A 45 -15.53 7.66 -16.75
N GLU A 46 -14.63 6.77 -16.36
CA GLU A 46 -14.56 6.14 -15.03
C GLU A 46 -13.19 6.25 -14.36
N TYR A 47 -12.25 7.09 -14.82
CA TYR A 47 -11.15 7.50 -13.93
C TYR A 47 -11.77 8.21 -12.73
N ASN A 48 -11.94 7.44 -11.66
CA ASN A 48 -12.47 7.91 -10.41
C ASN A 48 -11.52 7.48 -9.32
N PRO A 49 -10.63 8.37 -8.85
CA PRO A 49 -9.67 8.04 -7.78
C PRO A 49 -10.35 7.77 -6.42
N ARG A 50 -11.69 7.79 -6.37
CA ARG A 50 -12.50 7.40 -5.22
C ARG A 50 -13.05 5.98 -5.31
N ILE A 51 -12.90 5.31 -6.45
CA ILE A 51 -13.30 3.92 -6.64
C ILE A 51 -12.03 3.06 -6.60
N PRO A 52 -12.04 1.91 -5.89
CA PRO A 52 -10.94 0.93 -5.94
C PRO A 52 -10.39 0.74 -7.35
N ASP A 53 -9.06 0.75 -7.49
CA ASP A 53 -8.34 0.60 -8.76
C ASP A 53 -8.61 1.71 -9.80
N CYS A 54 -9.13 2.86 -9.35
CA CYS A 54 -9.61 3.97 -10.18
C CYS A 54 -10.70 3.55 -11.19
N GLY A 55 -11.60 2.64 -10.79
CA GLY A 55 -12.60 2.07 -11.69
C GLY A 55 -11.95 1.16 -12.73
N ASP A 56 -12.26 1.37 -14.01
CA ASP A 56 -11.73 0.54 -15.10
C ASP A 56 -10.34 0.97 -15.60
N TYR A 57 -9.80 2.08 -15.09
CA TYR A 57 -8.51 2.63 -15.53
C TYR A 57 -7.37 1.60 -15.46
N LEU A 58 -7.18 0.97 -14.30
CA LEU A 58 -6.11 -0.01 -14.10
C LEU A 58 -6.32 -1.26 -14.96
N ARG A 59 -7.57 -1.68 -15.17
CA ARG A 59 -7.91 -2.83 -16.01
C ARG A 59 -7.62 -2.55 -17.48
N GLY A 60 -7.97 -1.36 -17.97
CA GLY A 60 -7.69 -0.96 -19.35
C GLY A 60 -6.18 -0.95 -19.66
N HIS A 61 -5.35 -0.50 -18.72
CA HIS A 61 -3.88 -0.58 -18.87
C HIS A 61 -3.37 -2.02 -18.93
N TYR A 62 -3.95 -2.92 -18.15
CA TYR A 62 -3.63 -4.35 -18.22
C TYR A 62 -4.06 -4.98 -19.54
N GLU A 63 -5.22 -4.61 -20.09
CA GLU A 63 -5.68 -5.10 -21.38
C GLU A 63 -4.77 -4.64 -22.54
N ILE A 64 -4.29 -3.39 -22.48
CA ILE A 64 -3.23 -2.92 -23.41
C ILE A 64 -1.98 -3.78 -23.27
N TYR A 65 -1.58 -4.09 -22.03
CA TYR A 65 -0.41 -4.92 -21.77
C TYR A 65 -0.52 -6.31 -22.40
N GLU A 66 -1.63 -7.02 -22.15
CA GLU A 66 -1.88 -8.35 -22.73
C GLU A 66 -1.95 -8.31 -24.26
N LYS A 67 -2.50 -7.23 -24.84
CA LYS A 67 -2.56 -7.05 -26.30
C LYS A 67 -1.18 -6.82 -26.92
N ARG A 68 -0.32 -6.03 -26.28
CA ARG A 68 1.04 -5.76 -26.74
C ARG A 68 1.96 -6.96 -26.56
N TYR A 69 1.68 -7.80 -25.56
CA TYR A 69 2.47 -8.99 -25.24
C TYR A 69 1.61 -10.27 -25.23
N PRO A 70 1.23 -10.81 -26.41
CA PRO A 70 0.36 -11.99 -26.48
C PRO A 70 0.92 -13.25 -25.83
N ALA A 71 2.25 -13.34 -25.70
CA ALA A 71 2.91 -14.43 -24.97
C ALA A 71 2.53 -14.40 -23.49
N TYR A 72 2.56 -13.22 -22.86
CA TYR A 72 2.13 -13.03 -21.47
C TYR A 72 0.68 -13.46 -21.28
N ALA A 73 -0.23 -13.09 -22.18
CA ALA A 73 -1.65 -13.43 -22.10
C ALA A 73 -1.92 -14.96 -22.11
N GLN A 74 -0.95 -15.76 -22.54
CA GLN A 74 -1.03 -17.22 -22.58
C GLN A 74 -0.41 -17.89 -21.34
N GLU A 75 0.19 -17.13 -20.44
CA GLU A 75 0.87 -17.65 -19.26
C GLU A 75 -0.10 -17.85 -18.08
N GLY A 76 -0.42 -19.11 -17.74
CA GLY A 76 -1.20 -19.42 -16.53
C GLY A 76 -2.65 -18.89 -16.52
N PRO A 77 -3.30 -18.90 -15.34
CA PRO A 77 -4.65 -18.37 -15.16
C PRO A 77 -4.71 -16.83 -15.23
N PRO A 78 -5.82 -16.24 -15.71
CA PRO A 78 -5.98 -14.78 -15.80
C PRO A 78 -5.75 -14.02 -14.49
N ASP A 79 -6.27 -14.54 -13.37
CA ASP A 79 -6.15 -13.86 -12.07
C ASP A 79 -4.70 -13.83 -11.57
N GLU A 80 -3.93 -14.90 -11.80
CA GLU A 80 -2.52 -14.97 -11.43
C GLU A 80 -1.68 -14.00 -12.26
N ARG A 81 -1.94 -13.90 -13.58
CA ARG A 81 -1.30 -12.89 -14.44
C ARG A 81 -1.63 -11.47 -14.01
N TYR A 82 -2.88 -11.20 -13.71
CA TYR A 82 -3.28 -9.87 -13.30
C TYR A 82 -2.60 -9.49 -11.99
N ALA A 83 -2.57 -10.39 -11.01
CA ALA A 83 -1.87 -10.20 -9.75
C ALA A 83 -0.36 -9.96 -9.95
N LEU A 84 0.29 -10.73 -10.84
CA LEU A 84 1.70 -10.57 -11.14
C LEU A 84 2.00 -9.22 -11.82
N TRP A 85 1.21 -8.82 -12.81
CA TRP A 85 1.36 -7.53 -13.47
C TRP A 85 1.16 -6.37 -12.49
N ARG A 86 0.15 -6.45 -11.62
CA ARG A 86 -0.06 -5.43 -10.57
C ARG A 86 1.13 -5.32 -9.64
N ALA A 87 1.68 -6.45 -9.18
CA ALA A 87 2.84 -6.46 -8.32
C ALA A 87 4.06 -5.79 -9.00
N TYR A 88 4.25 -6.03 -10.30
CA TYR A 88 5.25 -5.33 -11.11
C TYR A 88 5.02 -3.81 -11.10
N ILE A 89 3.83 -3.34 -11.51
CA ILE A 89 3.52 -1.90 -11.59
C ILE A 89 3.80 -1.22 -10.24
N GLN A 90 3.37 -1.85 -9.13
CA GLN A 90 3.57 -1.33 -7.77
C GLN A 90 5.04 -1.08 -7.38
N THR A 91 5.98 -1.77 -8.01
CA THR A 91 7.42 -1.64 -7.71
C THR A 91 8.18 -0.69 -8.63
N ASP A 92 7.53 -0.16 -9.66
CA ASP A 92 8.16 0.71 -10.67
C ASP A 92 7.60 2.14 -10.59
N SER A 93 8.47 3.10 -10.26
CA SER A 93 8.12 4.51 -10.11
C SER A 93 7.82 5.21 -11.45
N ALA A 94 8.07 4.57 -12.59
CA ALA A 94 7.67 5.12 -13.89
C ALA A 94 6.13 5.22 -14.05
N PHE A 95 5.36 4.55 -13.18
CA PHE A 95 3.91 4.42 -13.29
C PHE A 95 3.15 5.07 -12.13
N ASP A 96 3.58 6.24 -11.66
CA ASP A 96 3.01 6.94 -10.50
C ASP A 96 1.47 7.07 -10.52
N ASN A 97 0.85 7.31 -11.68
CA ASN A 97 -0.61 7.37 -11.78
C ASN A 97 -1.27 6.00 -11.57
N LEU A 98 -0.71 4.92 -12.12
CA LEU A 98 -1.24 3.56 -11.90
C LEU A 98 -1.00 3.11 -10.47
N ASN A 99 0.17 3.44 -9.90
CA ASN A 99 0.50 3.19 -8.51
C ASN A 99 -0.46 3.89 -7.56
N THR A 100 -0.75 5.16 -7.81
CA THR A 100 -1.74 5.93 -7.05
C THR A 100 -3.12 5.28 -7.14
N CYS A 101 -3.53 4.80 -8.31
CA CYS A 101 -4.81 4.11 -8.48
C CYS A 101 -4.92 2.80 -7.71
N MET A 102 -3.81 2.13 -7.46
CA MET A 102 -3.77 0.89 -6.67
C MET A 102 -3.73 1.13 -5.16
N THR A 103 -3.63 2.38 -4.67
CA THR A 103 -3.40 2.64 -3.24
C THR A 103 -4.30 3.73 -2.67
N LEU A 104 -4.44 4.88 -3.35
CA LEU A 104 -5.19 6.03 -2.86
C LEU A 104 -6.69 5.76 -2.71
N PRO A 105 -7.39 5.08 -3.65
CA PRO A 105 -8.80 4.79 -3.46
C PRO A 105 -9.09 3.95 -2.23
N TYR A 106 -8.18 3.05 -1.84
CA TYR A 106 -8.33 2.26 -0.61
C TYR A 106 -8.29 3.18 0.62
N VAL A 107 -7.40 4.17 0.64
CA VAL A 107 -7.34 5.18 1.72
C VAL A 107 -8.60 6.03 1.77
N MET A 108 -9.11 6.48 0.62
CA MET A 108 -10.34 7.26 0.56
C MET A 108 -11.55 6.47 1.07
N GLU A 109 -11.64 5.19 0.71
CA GLU A 109 -12.70 4.32 1.20
C GLU A 109 -12.55 4.02 2.69
N MET A 110 -11.33 3.83 3.19
CA MET A 110 -11.06 3.73 4.63
C MET A 110 -11.52 4.98 5.39
N PHE A 111 -11.25 6.19 4.88
CA PHE A 111 -11.76 7.43 5.50
C PHE A 111 -13.28 7.50 5.49
N ARG A 112 -13.91 7.08 4.38
CA ARG A 112 -15.38 7.04 4.26
C ARG A 112 -15.99 6.09 5.31
N LEU A 113 -15.44 4.87 5.44
CA LEU A 113 -15.85 3.90 6.45
C LEU A 113 -15.61 4.44 7.87
N ALA A 114 -14.43 4.98 8.15
CA ALA A 114 -14.05 5.51 9.46
C ALA A 114 -14.98 6.65 9.91
N LYS A 115 -15.26 7.62 9.05
CA LYS A 115 -16.10 8.79 9.34
C LYS A 115 -17.60 8.49 9.33
N GLY A 116 -18.04 7.52 8.53
CA GLY A 116 -19.47 7.26 8.31
C GLY A 116 -20.01 6.10 9.14
N GLU A 117 -19.33 4.96 9.08
CA GLU A 117 -19.89 3.67 9.49
C GLU A 117 -19.20 3.09 10.72
N LEU A 118 -17.96 3.50 10.99
CA LEU A 118 -17.15 3.01 12.12
C LEU A 118 -16.98 4.04 13.25
N VAL A 119 -17.69 5.17 13.23
CA VAL A 119 -17.57 6.24 14.25
C VAL A 119 -17.80 5.73 15.68
N GLN A 120 -18.66 4.73 15.84
CA GLN A 120 -18.97 4.11 17.14
C GLN A 120 -18.19 2.82 17.39
N SER A 121 -17.37 2.38 16.43
CA SER A 121 -16.51 1.21 16.60
C SER A 121 -15.32 1.57 17.49
N ASP A 122 -14.90 0.63 18.33
CA ASP A 122 -13.66 0.70 19.10
C ASP A 122 -12.48 0.00 18.39
N LEU A 123 -12.68 -0.52 17.17
CA LEU A 123 -11.61 -1.02 16.33
C LEU A 123 -10.68 0.14 15.96
N ARG A 124 -9.39 -0.01 16.29
CA ARG A 124 -8.35 0.97 15.99
C ARG A 124 -7.24 0.31 15.22
N TYR A 125 -6.62 1.05 14.33
CA TYR A 125 -5.42 0.62 13.62
C TYR A 125 -4.30 1.64 13.84
N CYS A 126 -3.19 1.20 14.42
CA CYS A 126 -2.02 2.04 14.69
C CYS A 126 -0.73 1.46 14.10
N GLY A 127 -0.84 0.56 13.12
CA GLY A 127 0.21 -0.36 12.69
C GLY A 127 -0.13 -1.82 12.98
N GLN A 128 -1.01 -2.05 13.95
CA GLN A 128 -1.72 -3.30 14.18
C GLN A 128 -3.16 -2.94 14.56
N PHE A 129 -4.08 -3.86 14.30
CA PHE A 129 -5.44 -3.74 14.80
C PHE A 129 -5.48 -3.94 16.32
N SER A 130 -6.28 -3.14 17.03
CA SER A 130 -6.47 -3.26 18.48
C SER A 130 -7.15 -4.57 18.90
N ARG A 131 -7.90 -5.17 17.99
CA ARG A 131 -8.61 -6.44 18.11
C ARG A 131 -8.95 -6.96 16.70
N GLU A 132 -9.46 -8.19 16.63
CA GLU A 132 -10.01 -8.72 15.37
C GLU A 132 -11.28 -7.94 14.92
N PRO A 133 -11.53 -7.81 13.61
CA PRO A 133 -12.78 -7.30 13.07
C PRO A 133 -13.99 -8.16 13.47
N GLU A 134 -15.07 -7.54 13.93
CA GLU A 134 -16.28 -8.23 14.40
C GLU A 134 -17.51 -7.95 13.53
N THR A 135 -17.47 -6.87 12.73
CA THR A 135 -18.55 -6.49 11.82
C THR A 135 -18.11 -6.55 10.35
N GLU A 136 -19.06 -6.62 9.43
CA GLU A 136 -18.77 -6.61 7.98
C GLU A 136 -17.98 -5.36 7.56
N ARG A 137 -18.32 -4.19 8.11
CA ARG A 137 -17.62 -2.93 7.82
C ARG A 137 -16.22 -2.87 8.40
N GLU A 138 -16.02 -3.47 9.57
CA GLU A 138 -14.69 -3.62 10.15
C GLU A 138 -13.83 -4.58 9.32
N ALA A 139 -14.40 -5.68 8.84
CA ALA A 139 -13.71 -6.64 7.97
C ALA A 139 -13.35 -6.01 6.61
N GLU A 140 -14.24 -5.19 6.05
CA GLU A 140 -13.99 -4.40 4.84
C GLU A 140 -12.83 -3.41 5.05
N PHE A 141 -12.85 -2.65 6.15
CA PHE A 141 -11.75 -1.75 6.50
C PHE A 141 -10.42 -2.50 6.67
N ALA A 142 -10.44 -3.65 7.36
CA ALA A 142 -9.26 -4.48 7.54
C ALA A 142 -8.68 -4.99 6.23
N ALA A 143 -9.54 -5.48 5.32
CA ALA A 143 -9.11 -5.95 4.00
C ALA A 143 -8.49 -4.81 3.15
N LEU A 144 -9.01 -3.59 3.23
CA LEU A 144 -8.43 -2.42 2.54
C LEU A 144 -7.05 -2.07 3.11
N MET A 145 -6.92 -2.09 4.44
CA MET A 145 -5.65 -1.83 5.11
C MET A 145 -4.60 -2.91 4.80
N ASP A 146 -4.99 -4.18 4.74
CA ASP A 146 -4.10 -5.29 4.38
C ASP A 146 -3.58 -5.14 2.94
N ARG A 147 -4.46 -4.80 1.98
CA ARG A 147 -4.04 -4.52 0.59
C ARG A 147 -3.02 -3.37 0.51
N LEU A 148 -3.24 -2.32 1.30
CA LEU A 148 -2.32 -1.19 1.36
C LEU A 148 -0.97 -1.59 1.98
N GLN A 149 -1.00 -2.35 3.09
CA GLN A 149 0.20 -2.88 3.74
C GLN A 149 1.00 -3.79 2.81
N GLU A 150 0.35 -4.71 2.11
CA GLU A 150 0.99 -5.61 1.16
C GLU A 150 1.74 -4.84 0.05
N ALA A 151 1.10 -3.80 -0.51
CA ALA A 151 1.74 -2.95 -1.51
C ALA A 151 2.94 -2.17 -0.92
N ALA A 152 2.80 -1.66 0.31
CA ALA A 152 3.89 -0.95 1.01
C ALA A 152 5.05 -1.89 1.37
N GLN A 153 4.78 -3.14 1.76
CA GLN A 153 5.79 -4.18 2.03
C GLN A 153 6.57 -4.58 0.78
N ARG A 154 5.96 -4.48 -0.40
CA ARG A 154 6.66 -4.65 -1.69
C ARG A 154 7.56 -3.46 -2.05
N GLY A 155 7.57 -2.39 -1.25
CA GLY A 155 8.38 -1.20 -1.47
C GLY A 155 7.75 -0.17 -2.41
N SER A 156 6.43 -0.25 -2.65
CA SER A 156 5.73 0.75 -3.45
C SER A 156 5.74 2.12 -2.75
N GLU A 157 6.39 3.12 -3.36
CA GLU A 157 6.45 4.49 -2.81
C GLU A 157 5.05 5.10 -2.64
N ALA A 158 4.16 4.90 -3.63
CA ALA A 158 2.78 5.37 -3.57
C ALA A 158 2.00 4.69 -2.44
N ALA A 159 2.24 3.41 -2.17
CA ALA A 159 1.61 2.72 -1.04
C ALA A 159 2.17 3.19 0.30
N LEU A 160 3.49 3.40 0.41
CA LEU A 160 4.11 3.99 1.59
C LEU A 160 3.55 5.39 1.89
N LEU A 161 3.40 6.23 0.86
CA LEU A 161 2.77 7.55 0.98
C LEU A 161 1.30 7.42 1.39
N SER A 162 0.53 6.56 0.72
CA SER A 162 -0.88 6.34 1.03
C SER A 162 -1.06 5.84 2.46
N PHE A 163 -0.17 4.96 2.93
CA PHE A 163 -0.12 4.50 4.31
C PHE A 163 0.22 5.64 5.27
N LEU A 164 1.22 6.49 4.96
CA LEU A 164 1.53 7.67 5.77
C LEU A 164 0.31 8.59 5.93
N VAL A 165 -0.44 8.82 4.84
CA VAL A 165 -1.64 9.68 4.84
C VAL A 165 -2.77 9.14 5.74
N THR A 166 -2.77 7.84 6.05
CA THR A 166 -3.74 7.29 7.03
C THR A 166 -3.53 7.82 8.44
N ASP A 167 -2.32 8.30 8.78
CA ASP A 167 -2.04 8.81 10.11
C ASP A 167 -2.83 10.09 10.42
N ASN A 168 -3.69 9.98 11.43
CA ASN A 168 -4.60 11.05 11.83
C ASN A 168 -5.40 11.61 10.65
N GLY A 169 -5.73 10.74 9.69
CA GLY A 169 -6.69 11.00 8.64
C GLY A 169 -8.10 11.16 9.22
N GLU A 170 -9.05 11.59 8.40
CA GLU A 170 -10.41 11.84 8.85
C GLU A 170 -11.06 10.55 9.40
N GLY A 171 -11.35 10.52 10.71
CA GLY A 171 -11.87 9.34 11.41
C GLY A 171 -10.85 8.25 11.72
N MET A 172 -9.59 8.40 11.29
CA MET A 172 -8.57 7.38 11.48
C MET A 172 -7.89 7.50 12.83
N THR A 173 -7.52 6.35 13.39
CA THR A 173 -6.62 6.35 14.55
C THR A 173 -5.22 6.72 14.09
N PRO A 174 -4.49 7.57 14.83
CA PRO A 174 -3.15 7.90 14.40
C PRO A 174 -2.17 6.73 14.62
N LEU A 175 -1.17 6.64 13.75
CA LEU A 175 -0.20 5.56 13.71
C LEU A 175 0.79 5.63 14.89
N ASN A 176 1.33 4.47 15.25
CA ASN A 176 2.40 4.35 16.24
C ASN A 176 3.68 5.06 15.75
N PRO A 177 4.47 5.69 16.65
CA PRO A 177 5.74 6.32 16.30
C PRO A 177 6.71 5.42 15.53
N ASP A 178 6.73 4.11 15.82
CA ASP A 178 7.57 3.13 15.11
C ASP A 178 7.27 3.13 13.61
N VAL A 179 5.98 3.04 13.28
CA VAL A 179 5.47 2.96 11.91
C VAL A 179 5.66 4.31 11.21
N LEU A 180 5.33 5.41 11.88
CA LEU A 180 5.57 6.75 11.33
C LEU A 180 7.04 7.00 11.02
N PHE A 181 7.92 6.60 11.92
CA PHE A 181 9.36 6.78 11.74
C PHE A 181 9.88 5.90 10.58
N TYR A 182 9.40 4.65 10.46
CA TYR A 182 9.69 3.80 9.32
C TYR A 182 9.22 4.43 7.99
N LEU A 183 7.96 4.87 7.92
CA LEU A 183 7.37 5.43 6.71
C LEU A 183 8.08 6.73 6.30
N ARG A 184 8.37 7.62 7.26
CA ARG A 184 9.13 8.86 7.03
C ARG A 184 10.49 8.54 6.41
N LEU A 185 11.27 7.65 7.04
CA LEU A 185 12.60 7.31 6.56
C LEU A 185 12.57 6.61 5.19
N SER A 186 11.58 5.73 4.95
CA SER A 186 11.43 5.01 3.69
C SER A 186 11.08 5.92 2.52
N LEU A 187 10.33 7.00 2.78
CA LEU A 187 9.95 7.99 1.77
C LEU A 187 10.99 9.11 1.60
N THR A 188 11.86 9.34 2.58
CA THR A 188 12.81 10.47 2.52
C THR A 188 13.75 10.34 1.32
N GLY A 189 13.78 11.36 0.46
CA GLY A 189 14.62 11.41 -0.72
C GLY A 189 14.08 10.65 -1.94
N THR A 190 12.92 10.03 -1.83
CA THR A 190 12.21 9.42 -2.98
C THR A 190 11.66 10.48 -3.93
N GLN A 191 11.43 10.11 -5.19
CA GLN A 191 10.79 11.02 -6.16
C GLN A 191 9.41 11.44 -5.67
N THR A 192 8.61 10.47 -5.21
CA THR A 192 7.27 10.69 -4.66
C THR A 192 7.27 11.74 -3.55
N ALA A 193 8.18 11.63 -2.57
CA ALA A 193 8.23 12.58 -1.46
C ALA A 193 8.65 13.98 -1.87
N ASN A 194 9.58 14.10 -2.84
CA ASN A 194 10.07 15.38 -3.33
C ASN A 194 9.00 16.11 -4.16
N GLU A 195 8.31 15.40 -5.06
CA GLU A 195 7.24 15.98 -5.88
C GLU A 195 6.06 16.45 -5.04
N GLN A 196 5.72 15.69 -4.00
CA GLN A 196 4.63 16.01 -3.07
C GLN A 196 5.07 16.96 -1.93
N ARG A 197 6.36 17.34 -1.88
CA ARG A 197 6.94 18.23 -0.87
C ARG A 197 6.59 17.78 0.56
N LEU A 198 6.64 16.47 0.83
CA LEU A 198 6.11 15.88 2.06
C LEU A 198 6.84 16.34 3.31
N PHE A 199 8.15 16.55 3.20
CA PHE A 199 9.06 16.84 4.30
C PHE A 199 9.62 18.27 4.22
N ASP A 200 9.02 19.13 3.41
CA ASP A 200 9.39 20.54 3.28
C ASP A 200 8.85 21.34 4.47
N ASP A 201 9.73 22.06 5.17
CA ASP A 201 9.41 22.82 6.38
C ASP A 201 8.39 23.96 6.15
N ASP A 202 8.25 24.43 4.91
CA ASP A 202 7.37 25.53 4.51
C ASP A 202 6.05 25.06 3.86
N PHE A 203 5.84 23.75 3.69
CA PHE A 203 4.69 23.20 2.97
C PHE A 203 3.54 22.80 3.89
N ILE A 204 2.33 22.62 3.34
CA ILE A 204 1.10 22.37 4.11
C ILE A 204 1.12 21.14 5.03
N TYR A 205 2.13 20.29 4.95
CA TYR A 205 2.28 19.13 5.83
C TYR A 205 3.20 19.38 7.02
N TRP A 206 3.81 20.56 7.19
CA TRP A 206 4.78 20.85 8.25
C TRP A 206 4.25 20.53 9.66
N TYR A 207 2.95 20.71 9.91
CA TYR A 207 2.32 20.45 11.22
C TYR A 207 2.05 18.96 11.50
N ARG A 208 2.24 18.08 10.52
CA ARG A 208 1.93 16.65 10.67
C ARG A 208 2.91 15.99 11.64
N ALA A 209 2.44 14.99 12.39
CA ALA A 209 3.24 14.28 13.40
C ALA A 209 4.52 13.67 12.81
N TRP A 210 4.43 13.15 11.57
CA TRP A 210 5.58 12.60 10.87
C TRP A 210 6.63 13.65 10.46
N ASN A 211 6.30 14.95 10.46
CA ASN A 211 7.24 16.05 10.19
C ASN A 211 7.85 16.66 11.44
N GLN A 212 7.40 16.27 12.63
CA GLN A 212 7.92 16.84 13.87
C GLN A 212 9.33 16.33 14.17
N ASP A 213 10.23 17.23 14.60
CA ASP A 213 11.63 16.91 14.95
C ASP A 213 11.74 15.90 16.10
N ASN A 214 10.73 15.83 16.95
CA ASN A 214 10.71 14.94 18.10
C ASN A 214 10.31 13.49 17.75
N LEU A 215 9.90 13.17 16.52
CA LEU A 215 9.45 11.81 16.15
C LEU A 215 10.49 10.75 16.49
N ALA A 216 11.76 10.98 16.12
CA ALA A 216 12.85 10.07 16.43
C ALA A 216 13.14 9.98 17.95
N ALA A 217 12.86 11.05 18.70
CA ALA A 217 13.09 11.12 20.14
C ALA A 217 11.99 10.42 20.96
N GLN A 218 10.87 10.06 20.34
CA GLN A 218 9.81 9.26 20.96
C GLN A 218 10.17 7.77 21.02
N LEU A 219 11.14 7.34 20.23
CA LEU A 219 11.65 5.97 20.23
C LEU A 219 12.81 5.84 21.21
N SER A 220 12.87 4.73 21.93
CA SER A 220 14.11 4.39 22.65
C SER A 220 15.27 4.25 21.66
N PRO A 221 16.53 4.45 22.07
CA PRO A 221 17.68 4.27 21.20
C PRO A 221 17.74 2.89 20.52
N GLU A 222 17.34 1.84 21.23
CA GLU A 222 17.26 0.47 20.71
C GLU A 222 16.18 0.36 19.64
N ARG A 223 14.98 0.88 19.91
CA ARG A 223 13.86 0.81 18.98
C ARG A 223 14.12 1.62 17.72
N ARG A 224 14.71 2.81 17.85
CA ARG A 224 15.14 3.65 16.73
C ARG A 224 16.11 2.91 15.81
N ARG A 225 17.16 2.28 16.36
CA ARG A 225 18.13 1.51 15.56
C ARG A 225 17.48 0.32 14.85
N PHE A 226 16.56 -0.35 15.52
CA PHE A 226 15.78 -1.43 14.91
C PHE A 226 15.00 -0.91 13.69
N VAL A 227 14.25 0.19 13.82
CA VAL A 227 13.47 0.76 12.71
C VAL A 227 14.39 1.23 11.57
N GLU A 228 15.50 1.91 11.89
CA GLU A 228 16.49 2.33 10.89
C GLU A 228 17.09 1.14 10.12
N GLN A 229 17.28 0.00 10.79
CA GLN A 229 17.74 -1.23 10.14
C GLN A 229 16.64 -1.83 9.27
N ALA A 230 15.41 -1.89 9.75
CA ALA A 230 14.27 -2.38 8.97
C ALA A 230 14.06 -1.56 7.69
N VAL A 231 14.27 -0.24 7.71
CA VAL A 231 14.22 0.61 6.49
C VAL A 231 15.30 0.19 5.50
N ARG A 232 16.54 -0.07 5.96
CA ARG A 232 17.63 -0.55 5.09
C ARG A 232 17.32 -1.91 4.49
N ASP A 233 16.68 -2.78 5.25
CA ASP A 233 16.30 -4.13 4.83
C ASP A 233 14.95 -4.17 4.07
N ARG A 234 14.26 -3.02 3.96
CA ARG A 234 12.89 -2.88 3.40
C ARG A 234 11.86 -3.78 4.09
N ASP A 235 12.03 -4.00 5.39
CA ASP A 235 11.23 -4.93 6.18
C ASP A 235 10.14 -4.23 7.01
N LEU A 236 9.12 -3.70 6.33
CA LEU A 236 7.96 -3.12 6.97
C LEU A 236 7.22 -4.15 7.85
N ALA A 237 7.21 -5.42 7.42
CA ALA A 237 6.53 -6.50 8.14
C ALA A 237 7.10 -6.70 9.55
N ALA A 238 8.42 -6.67 9.72
CA ALA A 238 9.06 -6.75 11.04
C ALA A 238 8.72 -5.55 11.93
N VAL A 239 8.62 -4.34 11.36
CA VAL A 239 8.19 -3.16 12.13
C VAL A 239 6.76 -3.34 12.62
N LEU A 240 5.83 -3.67 11.72
CA LEU A 240 4.43 -3.87 12.06
C LEU A 240 4.27 -4.97 13.11
N ALA A 241 4.90 -6.14 12.93
CA ALA A 241 4.80 -7.29 13.85
C ALA A 241 5.33 -7.00 15.27
N THR A 242 6.25 -6.04 15.42
CA THR A 242 6.86 -5.69 16.70
C THR A 242 6.38 -4.35 17.25
N THR A 243 5.47 -3.68 16.54
CA THR A 243 4.86 -2.43 16.98
C THR A 243 4.03 -2.70 18.24
N GLY A 244 4.20 -1.86 19.26
CA GLY A 244 3.42 -1.95 20.49
C GLY A 244 1.92 -1.76 20.24
N PRO A 245 1.06 -2.00 21.26
CA PRO A 245 -0.36 -1.74 21.13
C PRO A 245 -0.62 -0.29 20.72
N CYS A 246 -1.82 -0.02 20.18
CA CYS A 246 -2.32 1.34 20.02
C CYS A 246 -2.16 2.11 21.35
N GLY A 247 -1.19 3.02 21.40
CA GLY A 247 -0.65 3.58 22.63
C GLY A 247 -1.14 4.98 22.98
N ASP A 248 -0.59 5.54 24.06
CA ASP A 248 -0.86 6.90 24.54
C ASP A 248 -0.33 7.94 23.54
N MET A 249 -1.22 8.82 23.09
CA MET A 249 -0.97 9.85 22.07
C MET A 249 -0.54 11.18 22.69
N GLY A 250 -0.28 11.24 24.00
CA GLY A 250 0.12 12.44 24.73
C GLY A 250 1.43 13.10 24.26
N TRP A 251 2.17 12.46 23.36
CA TRP A 251 3.36 13.02 22.69
C TRP A 251 3.03 13.86 21.46
N ARG A 252 1.81 13.77 20.91
CA ARG A 252 1.42 14.54 19.74
C ARG A 252 1.18 15.99 20.12
N PRO A 253 1.69 16.97 19.34
CA PRO A 253 1.25 18.34 19.53
C PRO A 253 -0.27 18.42 19.29
N PRO A 254 -0.99 19.28 20.03
CA PRO A 254 -2.41 19.48 19.79
C PRO A 254 -2.63 19.88 18.32
N THR A 255 -3.66 19.31 17.69
CA THR A 255 -4.04 19.66 16.32
C THR A 255 -4.29 21.18 16.28
N PRO A 256 -3.66 21.94 15.37
CA PRO A 256 -4.01 23.34 15.16
C PRO A 256 -5.49 23.44 14.78
N GLU A 257 -6.23 24.33 15.44
CA GLU A 257 -7.64 24.63 15.12
C GLU A 257 -7.81 25.26 13.71
#